data_AF-A0A7M2SAE3-F1
#
_entry.id   AF-A0A7M2SAE3-F1
#
_cell.length_a   1.000
_cell.length_b   1.000
_cell.length_c   1.000
_cell.angle_alpha   90.00
_cell.angle_beta   90.00
_cell.angle_gamma   90.00
#
_symmetry.space_group_name_H-M   'P 1'
#
loop_
_entity.id
_entity.type
_entity.pdbx_description
1 polymer ?
#
loop_
_entity_poly.entity_id
_entity_poly.type
_entity_poly.pdbx_seq_one_letter_code
_entity_poly.pdbx_strand_id
1 'polypeptide(L)'
;MSNHDTSLPPHLPGIAEMQLQAASGHFADEAAIFILQPHTLQVRDAQDQVEIPDAVEFLVRRAGGQQLTTTSLFASQRTPGWSAELRLPDEALVIRFPDTSYLYDGSMPSQHTWQRAVATTGDVVVITGPMADVDCIDPAIHAGLTSYVRVPLSIER
;
A
#
# COMPACT_ATOMS: atom_id res chain seq x y z
N MET A 1 20.33 -6.49 -31.09
CA MET A 1 19.39 -7.21 -30.20
C MET A 1 20.22 -7.72 -29.03
N SER A 2 20.26 -6.94 -27.95
CA SER A 2 20.91 -7.36 -26.71
C SER A 2 19.81 -7.52 -25.67
N ASN A 3 19.51 -8.77 -25.32
CA ASN A 3 18.60 -9.11 -24.24
C ASN A 3 19.27 -8.70 -22.93
N HIS A 4 18.87 -7.55 -22.38
CA HIS A 4 19.08 -7.25 -20.97
C HIS A 4 18.02 -8.01 -20.18
N ASP A 5 18.28 -9.30 -19.93
CA ASP A 5 17.68 -9.97 -18.77
C ASP A 5 18.36 -9.39 -17.53
N THR A 6 17.82 -8.27 -17.04
CA THR A 6 18.21 -7.70 -15.76
C THR A 6 17.65 -8.62 -14.69
N SER A 7 18.46 -9.60 -14.27
CA SER A 7 18.21 -10.37 -13.07
C SER A 7 18.06 -9.42 -11.89
N LEU A 8 16.89 -9.46 -11.25
CA LEU A 8 16.57 -8.71 -10.04
C LEU A 8 17.67 -8.89 -8.97
N PRO A 9 17.99 -7.86 -8.18
CA PRO A 9 18.97 -7.97 -7.11
C PRO A 9 18.61 -9.11 -6.14
N PRO A 10 19.61 -9.89 -5.67
CA PRO A 10 19.39 -11.20 -5.07
C PRO A 10 18.64 -11.19 -3.73
N HIS A 11 18.48 -10.04 -3.08
CA HIS A 11 17.83 -9.91 -1.78
C HIS A 11 17.03 -8.61 -1.68
N LEU A 12 15.83 -8.59 -2.23
CA LEU A 12 14.79 -7.72 -1.68
C LEU A 12 14.37 -8.34 -0.34
N PRO A 13 14.52 -7.64 0.81
CA PRO A 13 13.95 -8.13 2.06
C PRO A 13 12.47 -8.39 1.84
N GLY A 14 11.97 -9.52 2.35
CA GLY A 14 10.55 -9.81 2.28
C GLY A 14 9.78 -8.74 3.05
N ILE A 15 8.52 -8.48 2.69
CA ILE A 15 7.65 -7.56 3.45
C ILE A 15 7.62 -7.91 4.94
N ALA A 16 7.72 -9.20 5.28
CA ALA A 16 7.80 -9.69 6.66
C ALA A 16 9.01 -9.18 7.46
N GLU A 17 10.07 -8.72 6.79
CA GLU A 17 11.27 -8.14 7.42
C GLU A 17 11.19 -6.60 7.51
N MET A 18 10.20 -5.99 6.85
CA MET A 18 9.99 -4.55 6.86
C MET A 18 9.10 -4.14 8.04
N GLN A 19 9.50 -3.11 8.76
CA GLN A 19 8.64 -2.51 9.77
C GLN A 19 7.65 -1.57 9.08
N LEU A 20 6.42 -2.05 8.87
CA LEU A 20 5.33 -1.28 8.31
C LEU A 20 4.37 -0.82 9.40
N GLN A 21 3.70 0.31 9.14
CA GLN A 21 2.55 0.78 9.91
C GLN A 21 1.38 1.02 8.98
N ALA A 22 0.16 0.97 9.51
CA ALA A 22 -1.05 1.30 8.78
C ALA A 22 -1.76 2.47 9.46
N ALA A 23 -2.23 3.43 8.67
CA ALA A 23 -3.06 4.53 9.14
C ALA A 23 -4.38 4.55 8.37
N SER A 24 -5.48 4.68 9.10
CA SER A 24 -6.80 4.92 8.49
C SER A 24 -7.01 6.41 8.23
N GLY A 25 -7.61 6.75 7.09
CA GLY A 25 -7.93 8.14 6.76
C GLY A 25 -8.84 8.26 5.54
N HIS A 26 -8.93 9.46 4.97
CA HIS A 26 -9.70 9.70 3.76
C HIS A 26 -8.84 10.40 2.72
N PHE A 27 -9.06 10.06 1.45
CA PHE A 27 -8.46 10.76 0.31
C PHE A 27 -9.50 10.87 -0.80
N ALA A 28 -9.65 12.06 -1.39
CA ALA A 28 -10.67 12.34 -2.41
C ALA A 28 -12.09 11.85 -2.02
N ASP A 29 -12.48 12.12 -0.77
CA ASP A 29 -13.76 11.69 -0.14
C ASP A 29 -13.96 10.18 -0.01
N GLU A 30 -12.95 9.36 -0.30
CA GLU A 30 -12.98 7.90 -0.12
C GLU A 30 -12.20 7.47 1.12
N ALA A 31 -12.70 6.43 1.79
CA ALA A 31 -11.98 5.79 2.89
C ALA A 31 -10.71 5.11 2.36
N ALA A 32 -9.58 5.44 2.99
CA ALA A 32 -8.26 4.94 2.61
C ALA A 32 -7.52 4.32 3.80
N ILE A 33 -6.62 3.39 3.48
CA ILE A 33 -5.57 2.88 4.35
C ILE A 33 -4.24 3.33 3.76
N PHE A 34 -3.42 4.00 4.55
CA PHE A 34 -2.07 4.37 4.17
C PHE A 34 -1.09 3.38 4.77
N ILE A 35 -0.26 2.77 3.93
CA ILE A 35 0.86 1.95 4.37
C ILE A 35 2.07 2.84 4.54
N LEU A 36 2.56 2.94 5.76
CA LEU A 36 3.69 3.76 6.14
C LEU A 36 4.91 2.86 6.36
N GLN A 37 6.06 3.30 5.87
CA GLN A 37 7.34 2.63 6.03
C GLN A 37 8.32 3.59 6.72
N PRO A 38 8.34 3.64 8.08
CA PRO A 38 9.23 4.51 8.86
C PRO A 38 10.72 4.38 8.51
N HIS A 39 11.11 3.22 8.00
CA HIS A 39 12.45 2.95 7.51
C HIS A 39 12.40 2.65 6.01
N THR A 40 12.28 3.71 5.21
CA THR A 40 12.19 3.60 3.75
C THR A 40 13.45 2.94 3.20
N LEU A 41 13.29 1.79 2.56
CA LEU A 41 14.39 1.07 1.92
C LEU A 41 14.45 1.46 0.45
N GLN A 42 15.59 2.05 0.06
CA GLN A 42 15.94 2.25 -1.34
C GLN A 42 16.69 1.03 -1.85
N VAL A 43 16.25 0.48 -2.98
CA VAL A 43 17.02 -0.53 -3.70
C VAL A 43 18.00 0.19 -4.60
N ARG A 44 19.27 -0.23 -4.52
CA ARG A 44 20.35 0.32 -5.33
C ARG A 44 20.89 -0.75 -6.26
N ASP A 45 21.26 -0.35 -7.48
CA ASP A 45 21.92 -1.22 -8.44
C ASP A 45 23.39 -1.49 -8.05
N ALA A 46 24.08 -2.30 -8.86
CA ALA A 46 25.49 -2.64 -8.64
C ALA A 46 26.45 -1.42 -8.75
N GLN A 47 25.95 -0.28 -9.22
CA GLN A 47 26.67 0.99 -9.35
C GLN A 47 26.25 2.00 -8.27
N ASP A 48 25.54 1.53 -7.22
CA ASP A 48 25.02 2.33 -6.11
C ASP A 48 23.98 3.40 -6.54
N GLN A 49 23.40 3.28 -7.75
CA GLN A 49 22.31 4.14 -8.20
C GLN A 49 20.98 3.63 -7.65
N VAL A 50 20.09 4.53 -7.25
CA VAL A 50 18.74 4.15 -6.79
C VAL A 50 17.96 3.56 -7.98
N GLU A 51 17.67 2.27 -7.90
CA GLU A 51 16.88 1.53 -8.89
C GLU A 51 15.39 1.56 -8.52
N ILE A 52 15.08 1.42 -7.23
CA ILE A 52 13.72 1.49 -6.71
C ILE A 52 13.72 2.41 -5.47
N PRO A 53 13.00 3.53 -5.50
CA PRO A 53 12.96 4.47 -4.38
C PRO A 53 12.21 3.92 -3.15
N ASP A 54 11.29 2.97 -3.36
CA ASP A 54 10.50 2.33 -2.30
C ASP A 54 10.12 0.88 -2.69
N ALA A 55 10.56 -0.09 -1.89
CA ALA A 55 10.34 -1.51 -2.17
C ALA A 55 8.86 -1.94 -2.05
N VAL A 56 8.10 -1.35 -1.14
CA VAL A 56 6.67 -1.65 -0.98
C VAL A 56 5.89 -1.13 -2.18
N GLU A 57 6.18 0.09 -2.62
CA GLU A 57 5.58 0.71 -3.80
C GLU A 57 5.79 -0.17 -5.04
N PHE A 58 7.01 -0.65 -5.25
CA PHE A 58 7.34 -1.55 -6.36
C PHE A 58 6.55 -2.86 -6.30
N LEU A 59 6.46 -3.49 -5.14
CA LEU A 59 5.70 -4.73 -4.95
C LEU A 59 4.21 -4.51 -5.22
N VAL A 60 3.64 -3.40 -4.75
CA VAL A 60 2.23 -3.05 -5.00
C VAL A 60 1.98 -2.80 -6.49
N ARG A 61 2.84 -2.05 -7.20
CA ARG A 61 2.72 -1.88 -8.66
C ARG A 61 2.79 -3.20 -9.40
N ARG A 62 3.75 -4.07 -9.05
CA ARG A 62 3.90 -5.38 -9.67
C ARG A 62 2.66 -6.26 -9.47
N ALA A 63 1.98 -6.11 -8.34
CA ALA A 63 0.75 -6.82 -8.01
C ALA A 63 -0.54 -6.12 -8.53
N GLY A 64 -0.42 -5.19 -9.48
CA GLY A 64 -1.56 -4.54 -10.14
C GLY A 64 -1.98 -3.20 -9.55
N GLY A 65 -1.15 -2.61 -8.67
CA GLY A 65 -1.30 -1.26 -8.18
C GLY A 65 -1.26 -0.22 -9.30
N GLN A 66 -2.10 0.80 -9.18
CA GLN A 66 -2.19 1.92 -10.11
C GLN A 66 -1.51 3.14 -9.52
N GLN A 67 -0.83 3.92 -10.36
CA GLN A 67 -0.24 5.17 -9.91
C GLN A 67 -1.32 6.15 -9.46
N LEU A 68 -1.15 6.72 -8.27
CA LEU A 68 -1.99 7.81 -7.79
C LEU A 68 -1.40 9.13 -8.29
N THR A 69 -2.22 9.92 -8.97
CA THR A 69 -1.89 11.30 -9.35
C THR A 69 -2.97 12.22 -8.82
N THR A 70 -2.63 13.46 -8.49
CA THR A 70 -3.57 14.46 -7.96
C THR A 70 -4.74 14.76 -8.89
N THR A 71 -4.63 14.41 -10.17
CA THR A 71 -5.66 14.58 -11.20
C THR A 71 -6.53 13.35 -11.43
N SER A 72 -6.20 12.19 -10.85
CA SER A 72 -6.94 10.95 -11.07
C SER A 72 -7.79 10.61 -9.86
N LEU A 73 -9.09 10.40 -10.09
CA LEU A 73 -9.93 9.67 -9.14
C LEU A 73 -9.51 8.20 -9.12
N PHE A 74 -9.83 7.52 -8.02
CA PHE A 74 -9.62 6.08 -7.94
C PHE A 74 -10.51 5.35 -8.93
N ALA A 75 -9.95 4.33 -9.60
CA ALA A 75 -10.75 3.41 -10.41
C ALA A 75 -11.81 2.75 -9.51
N SER A 76 -13.04 2.62 -10.02
CA SER A 76 -14.15 1.99 -9.28
C SER A 76 -14.01 0.47 -9.17
N GLN A 77 -13.20 -0.15 -10.03
CA GLN A 77 -13.02 -1.60 -10.05
C GLN A 77 -12.00 -2.03 -8.99
N ARG A 78 -12.31 -3.12 -8.29
CA ARG A 78 -11.37 -3.80 -7.38
C ARG A 78 -10.12 -4.26 -8.13
N THR A 79 -8.97 -4.10 -7.51
CA THR A 79 -7.72 -4.70 -8.00
C THR A 79 -7.82 -6.21 -7.84
N PRO A 80 -7.72 -7.01 -8.91
CA PRO A 80 -7.97 -8.46 -8.85
C PRO A 80 -7.07 -9.18 -7.85
N GLY A 81 -7.66 -10.11 -7.08
CA GLY A 81 -6.95 -10.99 -6.15
C GLY A 81 -6.56 -10.38 -4.80
N TRP A 82 -6.64 -9.05 -4.64
CA TRP A 82 -6.38 -8.40 -3.36
C TRP A 82 -7.49 -8.66 -2.33
N SER A 83 -7.12 -8.73 -1.06
CA SER A 83 -8.08 -8.82 0.04
C SER A 83 -7.57 -8.08 1.29
N ALA A 84 -8.51 -7.56 2.08
CA ALA A 84 -8.24 -6.95 3.36
C ALA A 84 -9.28 -7.39 4.40
N GLU A 85 -8.84 -7.56 5.63
CA GLU A 85 -9.66 -7.95 6.77
C GLU A 85 -9.27 -7.09 7.97
N LEU A 86 -10.27 -6.50 8.63
CA LEU A 86 -10.10 -5.73 9.86
C LEU A 86 -10.97 -6.33 10.96
N ARG A 87 -10.33 -6.76 12.06
CA ARG A 87 -11.03 -7.17 13.27
C ARG A 87 -11.05 -6.01 14.25
N LEU A 88 -12.25 -5.56 14.64
CA LEU A 88 -12.39 -4.41 15.53
C LEU A 88 -11.98 -4.66 16.99
N PRO A 89 -12.17 -5.84 17.60
CA PRO A 89 -11.84 -6.05 19.02
C PRO A 89 -10.37 -5.80 19.37
N ASP A 90 -9.46 -6.10 18.46
CA ASP A 90 -8.01 -5.94 18.61
C ASP A 90 -7.39 -4.97 17.59
N GLU A 91 -8.23 -4.33 16.77
CA GLU A 91 -7.85 -3.46 15.65
C GLU A 91 -6.84 -4.13 14.70
N ALA A 92 -6.89 -5.46 14.58
CA ALA A 92 -5.98 -6.23 13.74
C ALA A 92 -6.40 -6.11 12.27
N LEU A 93 -5.49 -5.56 11.46
CA LEU A 93 -5.63 -5.41 10.03
C LEU A 93 -4.70 -6.39 9.32
N VAL A 94 -5.25 -7.11 8.35
CA VAL A 94 -4.48 -7.94 7.44
C VAL A 94 -4.80 -7.56 6.00
N ILE A 95 -3.76 -7.26 5.21
CA ILE A 95 -3.86 -6.99 3.77
C ILE A 95 -3.00 -8.00 3.03
N ARG A 96 -3.58 -8.65 2.02
CA ARG A 96 -2.91 -9.69 1.23
C ARG A 96 -2.80 -9.34 -0.23
N PHE A 97 -1.66 -9.69 -0.80
CA PHE A 97 -1.41 -9.72 -2.23
C PHE A 97 -2.27 -10.80 -2.92
N PRO A 98 -2.39 -10.74 -4.27
CA PRO A 98 -3.08 -11.76 -5.06
C PRO A 98 -2.53 -13.18 -4.90
N ASP A 99 -1.25 -13.32 -4.57
CA ASP A 99 -0.61 -14.61 -4.31
C ASP A 99 -0.79 -15.12 -2.87
N THR A 100 -1.65 -14.44 -2.09
CA THR A 100 -1.98 -14.71 -0.68
C THR A 100 -0.89 -14.35 0.34
N SER A 101 0.27 -13.86 -0.11
CA SER A 101 1.28 -13.32 0.80
C SER A 101 0.81 -12.01 1.46
N TYR A 102 1.38 -11.68 2.61
CA TYR A 102 1.00 -10.48 3.35
C TYR A 102 1.69 -9.24 2.80
N LEU A 103 0.90 -8.20 2.51
CA LEU A 103 1.39 -6.82 2.45
C LEU A 103 1.48 -6.23 3.85
N TYR A 104 0.48 -6.50 4.68
CA TYR A 104 0.44 -5.96 6.04
C TYR A 104 -0.27 -6.96 6.95
N ASP A 105 0.28 -7.17 8.14
CA ASP A 105 -0.30 -7.92 9.25
C ASP A 105 0.10 -7.21 10.53
N GLY A 106 -0.83 -6.45 11.11
CA GLY A 106 -0.53 -5.57 12.24
C GLY A 106 -1.77 -4.83 12.73
N SER A 107 -1.59 -3.87 13.63
CA SER A 107 -2.68 -3.06 14.15
C SER A 107 -2.93 -1.81 13.31
N MET A 108 -4.20 -1.49 13.09
CA MET A 108 -4.61 -0.21 12.50
C MET A 108 -5.79 0.36 13.29
N PRO A 109 -5.51 1.29 14.22
CA PRO A 109 -6.56 2.04 14.86
C PRO A 109 -7.43 2.78 13.85
N SER A 110 -8.75 2.70 14.04
CA SER A 110 -9.69 3.31 13.10
C SER A 110 -10.81 4.06 13.78
N GLN A 111 -11.16 5.21 13.21
CA GLN A 111 -12.27 6.03 13.71
C GLN A 111 -13.61 5.47 13.23
N HIS A 112 -14.66 5.61 14.06
CA HIS A 112 -16.01 5.14 13.73
C HIS A 112 -16.56 5.72 12.41
N THR A 113 -16.19 6.96 12.06
CA THR A 113 -16.55 7.60 10.78
C THR A 113 -15.96 6.86 9.59
N TRP A 114 -14.69 6.48 9.66
CA TRP A 114 -14.00 5.68 8.65
C TRP A 114 -14.59 4.29 8.53
N GLN A 115 -14.84 3.61 9.66
CA GLN A 115 -15.44 2.27 9.69
C GLN A 115 -16.81 2.26 9.01
N ARG A 116 -17.62 3.31 9.22
CA ARG A 116 -18.92 3.46 8.57
C ARG A 116 -18.79 3.70 7.06
N ALA A 117 -17.81 4.48 6.62
CA ALA A 117 -17.55 4.71 5.20
C ALA A 117 -17.22 3.38 4.49
N VAL A 118 -16.28 2.61 5.03
CA VAL A 118 -15.92 1.28 4.51
C VAL A 118 -17.10 0.31 4.55
N ALA A 119 -17.86 0.26 5.65
CA ALA A 119 -19.02 -0.63 5.75
C ALA A 119 -20.12 -0.32 4.72
N THR A 120 -20.16 0.93 4.21
CA THR A 120 -21.12 1.34 3.18
C THR A 120 -20.68 0.89 1.79
N THR A 121 -19.39 0.95 1.49
CA THR A 121 -18.84 0.59 0.17
C THR A 121 -18.50 -0.90 0.06
N GLY A 122 -18.12 -1.54 1.17
CA GLY A 122 -17.51 -2.87 1.20
C GLY A 122 -16.07 -2.91 0.63
N ASP A 123 -15.53 -1.74 0.30
CA ASP A 123 -14.26 -1.54 -0.38
C ASP A 123 -13.45 -0.44 0.31
N VAL A 124 -12.13 -0.55 0.24
CA VAL A 124 -11.20 0.46 0.72
C VAL A 124 -10.09 0.66 -0.30
N VAL A 125 -9.52 1.86 -0.33
CA VAL A 125 -8.32 2.11 -1.11
C VAL A 125 -7.10 1.96 -0.21
N VAL A 126 -6.14 1.12 -0.59
CA VAL A 126 -4.84 1.03 0.08
C VAL A 126 -3.84 1.85 -0.72
N ILE A 127 -3.22 2.83 -0.09
CA ILE A 127 -2.25 3.75 -0.68
C ILE A 127 -0.88 3.47 -0.07
N THR A 128 0.12 3.36 -0.94
CA THR A 128 1.53 3.17 -0.54
C THR A 128 2.44 4.09 -1.34
N GLY A 129 3.65 4.30 -0.85
CA GLY A 129 4.69 5.14 -1.41
C GLY A 129 5.72 5.46 -0.32
N PRO A 130 6.67 6.37 -0.60
CA PRO A 130 7.75 6.72 0.33
C PRO A 130 7.22 7.60 1.47
N MET A 131 6.42 7.01 2.35
CA MET A 131 5.73 7.67 3.46
C MET A 131 6.25 7.08 4.78
N ALA A 132 7.11 7.81 5.47
CA ALA A 132 7.63 7.36 6.77
C ALA A 132 6.60 7.49 7.89
N ASP A 133 5.76 8.51 7.79
CA ASP A 133 4.69 8.86 8.73
C ASP A 133 3.53 9.54 7.99
N VAL A 134 2.51 9.96 8.75
CA VAL A 134 1.31 10.60 8.21
C VAL A 134 1.59 11.97 7.59
N ASP A 135 2.64 12.68 8.02
CA ASP A 135 3.00 14.00 7.48
C ASP A 135 3.62 13.87 6.09
N CYS A 136 4.12 12.68 5.74
CA CYS A 136 4.66 12.37 4.42
C CYS A 136 3.58 12.05 3.37
N ILE A 137 2.32 11.82 3.76
CA ILE A 137 1.25 11.38 2.85
C ILE A 137 1.02 12.40 1.73
N ASP A 138 0.67 13.64 2.09
CA ASP A 138 0.36 14.68 1.11
C ASP A 138 1.56 14.99 0.21
N PRO A 139 2.80 15.19 0.73
CA PRO A 139 3.98 15.37 -0.12
C PRO A 139 4.20 14.24 -1.13
N ALA A 140 4.06 12.97 -0.70
CA ALA A 140 4.27 11.82 -1.58
C ALA A 140 3.23 11.72 -2.70
N ILE A 141 1.95 12.03 -2.38
CA ILE A 141 0.87 12.07 -3.37
C ILE A 141 1.08 13.21 -4.36
N HIS A 142 1.42 14.42 -3.90
CA HIS A 142 1.67 15.58 -4.77
C HIS A 142 2.87 15.36 -5.69
N ALA A 143 3.88 14.64 -5.23
CA ALA A 143 5.05 14.26 -6.04
C ALA A 143 4.75 13.13 -7.05
N GLY A 144 3.55 12.52 -7.00
CA GLY A 144 3.18 11.40 -7.87
C GLY A 144 3.94 10.11 -7.58
N LEU A 145 4.45 9.97 -6.35
CA LEU A 145 5.30 8.86 -5.89
C LEU A 145 4.50 7.75 -5.19
N THR A 146 3.17 7.80 -5.27
CA THR A 146 2.29 6.86 -4.60
C THR A 146 1.56 5.97 -5.60
N SER A 147 1.25 4.77 -5.15
CA SER A 147 0.41 3.80 -5.86
C SER A 147 -0.73 3.38 -4.95
N TYR A 148 -1.83 2.97 -5.57
CA TYR A 148 -3.00 2.50 -4.86
C TYR A 148 -3.56 1.20 -5.43
N VAL A 149 -4.29 0.47 -4.59
CA VAL A 149 -5.16 -0.65 -4.96
C VAL A 149 -6.52 -0.48 -4.33
N ARG A 150 -7.59 -0.86 -5.03
CA ARG A 150 -8.93 -0.94 -4.45
C ARG A 150 -9.18 -2.37 -4.00
N VAL A 151 -9.42 -2.55 -2.71
CA VAL A 151 -9.43 -3.86 -2.07
C VAL A 151 -10.79 -4.08 -1.39
N PRO A 152 -11.43 -5.25 -1.54
CA PRO A 152 -12.56 -5.60 -0.69
C PRO A 152 -12.11 -5.68 0.78
N LEU A 153 -12.83 -5.03 1.68
CA LEU A 153 -12.52 -5.05 3.11
C LEU A 153 -13.67 -5.65 3.92
N SER A 154 -13.42 -6.78 4.57
CA SER A 154 -14.33 -7.36 5.57
C SER A 154 -14.03 -6.80 6.96
N ILE A 155 -15.07 -6.34 7.66
CA ILE A 155 -14.96 -5.90 9.06
C ILE A 155 -15.59 -6.95 9.96
N GLU A 156 -14.78 -7.61 10.79
CA GLU A 156 -15.23 -8.49 11.86
C GLU A 156 -15.41 -7.68 13.15
N ARG A 157 -16.51 -7.93 13.87
CA ARG A 157 -16.89 -7.18 15.07
C ARG A 157 -16.84 -8.04 16.32
#